data_AF-A0A6B3GP17-F1
#
_entry.id   AF-A0A6B3GP17-F1
#
_cell.length_a   1.000
_cell.length_b   1.000
_cell.length_c   1.000
_cell.angle_alpha   90.00
_cell.angle_beta   90.00
_cell.angle_gamma   90.00
#
_symmetry.space_group_name_H-M   'P 1'
#
loop_
_entity.id
_entity.type
_entity.pdbx_description
1 polymer ?
#
loop_
_entity_poly.entity_id
_entity_poly.type
_entity_poly.pdbx_seq_one_letter_code
_entity_poly.pdbx_strand_id
1 'polypeptide(L)'
;DLDAIFLSHLHADHCIDMCAYFVVRYYPHGGDRPRPLPVYGPEGTEQRLTAAHGDTPSDRAMGEVFDFHTLKSGSFEIGPFSVRTEKLCHPVDTFGIRIEH
;
A
#
# COMPACT_ATOMS: atom_id res chain seq x y z
N ASP A 1 2.53 7.56 -14.97
CA ASP A 1 2.98 7.50 -13.58
C ASP A 1 1.88 6.97 -12.68
N LEU A 2 2.25 6.52 -11.49
CA LEU A 2 1.35 6.00 -10.45
C LEU A 2 1.52 6.85 -9.20
N ASP A 3 0.43 7.42 -8.70
CA ASP A 3 0.47 8.38 -7.58
C ASP A 3 0.15 7.75 -6.22
N ALA A 4 -0.65 6.68 -6.19
CA ALA A 4 -1.00 5.97 -4.97
C ALA A 4 -1.48 4.53 -5.27
N ILE A 5 -1.42 3.67 -4.25
CA ILE A 5 -2.03 2.34 -4.23
C ILE A 5 -3.04 2.26 -3.10
N PHE A 6 -4.15 1.57 -3.35
CA PHE A 6 -5.06 1.13 -2.31
C PHE A 6 -5.06 -0.39 -2.21
N LEU A 7 -4.91 -0.90 -0.99
CA LEU A 7 -5.14 -2.30 -0.65
C LEU A 7 -6.44 -2.37 0.14
N SER A 8 -7.47 -3.02 -0.42
CA SER A 8 -8.76 -3.14 0.27
C SER A 8 -8.66 -3.97 1.55
N HIS A 9 -7.83 -5.01 1.54
CA HIS A 9 -7.57 -5.93 2.64
C HIS A 9 -6.26 -6.70 2.43
N LEU A 10 -5.88 -7.55 3.38
CA LEU A 10 -4.53 -8.16 3.46
C LEU A 10 -4.46 -9.66 3.14
N HIS A 11 -5.44 -10.20 2.40
CA HIS A 11 -5.27 -11.51 1.79
C HIS A 11 -4.21 -11.45 0.67
N ALA A 12 -3.50 -12.56 0.46
CA ALA A 12 -2.33 -12.59 -0.40
C ALA A 12 -2.67 -12.22 -1.85
N ASP A 13 -3.81 -12.68 -2.37
CA ASP A 13 -4.31 -12.38 -3.71
C ASP A 13 -4.62 -10.89 -3.94
N HIS A 14 -4.69 -10.08 -2.87
CA HIS A 14 -4.91 -8.65 -2.96
C HIS A 14 -3.66 -7.80 -2.70
N CYS A 15 -2.56 -8.38 -2.17
CA CYS A 15 -1.40 -7.60 -1.77
C CYS A 15 -0.03 -8.21 -2.12
N ILE A 16 0.07 -9.47 -2.51
CA ILE A 16 1.38 -10.15 -2.62
C ILE A 16 2.24 -9.61 -3.76
N ASP A 17 1.64 -9.06 -4.82
CA ASP A 17 2.37 -8.44 -5.93
C ASP A 17 3.17 -7.21 -5.50
N MET A 18 2.84 -6.62 -4.34
CA MET A 18 3.65 -5.55 -3.73
C MET A 18 5.07 -6.01 -3.41
N CYS A 19 5.30 -7.31 -3.15
CA CYS A 19 6.63 -7.87 -2.93
C CYS A 19 7.48 -7.81 -4.22
N ALA A 20 6.89 -8.13 -5.37
CA ALA A 20 7.59 -7.99 -6.64
C ALA A 20 7.82 -6.50 -6.98
N TYR A 21 6.84 -5.65 -6.70
CA TYR A 21 6.96 -4.22 -6.95
C TYR A 21 8.00 -3.55 -6.04
N PHE A 22 8.13 -4.02 -4.80
CA PHE A 22 9.21 -3.63 -3.89
C PHE A 22 10.57 -3.82 -4.55
N VAL A 23 10.85 -5.00 -5.13
CA VAL A 23 12.14 -5.28 -5.79
C VAL A 23 12.43 -4.27 -6.90
N VAL A 24 11.47 -4.01 -7.77
CA VAL A 24 11.62 -3.08 -8.89
C VAL A 24 11.92 -1.65 -8.41
N ARG A 25 11.30 -1.22 -7.30
CA ARG A 25 11.52 0.13 -6.75
C ARG A 25 12.74 0.24 -5.85
N TYR A 26 13.09 -0.81 -5.13
CA TYR A 26 14.25 -0.83 -4.24
C TYR A 26 15.55 -0.97 -5.03
N TYR A 27 15.52 -1.70 -6.15
CA TYR A 27 16.67 -1.95 -7.02
C TYR A 27 16.42 -1.44 -8.46
N PRO A 28 16.25 -0.12 -8.66
CA PRO A 28 15.99 0.42 -9.99
C PRO A 28 17.21 0.25 -10.90
N HIS A 29 16.96 -0.09 -12.16
CA HIS A 29 18.02 -0.13 -13.16
C HIS A 29 18.44 1.30 -13.56
N GLY A 30 19.69 1.65 -13.27
CA GLY A 30 20.35 2.83 -13.87
C GLY A 30 19.94 4.20 -13.34
N GLY A 31 19.43 4.28 -12.11
CA GLY A 31 19.07 5.57 -11.49
C GLY A 31 18.89 5.49 -9.98
N ASP A 32 18.55 6.63 -9.38
CA ASP A 32 18.24 6.71 -7.96
C ASP A 32 16.89 6.05 -7.64
N ARG A 33 16.74 5.60 -6.39
CA ARG A 33 15.46 5.10 -5.89
C ARG A 33 14.39 6.19 -6.02
N PRO A 34 13.21 5.86 -6.58
CA PRO A 34 12.11 6.81 -6.65
C PRO A 34 11.64 7.17 -5.24
N ARG A 35 10.95 8.31 -5.10
CA ARG A 35 10.29 8.66 -3.84
C ARG A 35 9.34 7.53 -3.39
N PRO A 36 9.18 7.32 -2.07
CA PRO A 36 8.22 6.35 -1.55
C PRO A 36 6.84 6.59 -2.15
N LEU A 37 6.20 5.52 -2.61
CA LEU A 37 4.86 5.57 -3.20
C LEU A 37 3.81 5.44 -2.09
N PRO A 38 2.82 6.35 -1.98
CA PRO A 38 1.72 6.21 -1.03
C PRO A 38 0.96 4.90 -1.20
N VAL A 39 0.79 4.16 -0.11
CA VAL A 39 0.01 2.92 -0.03
C VAL A 39 -1.01 3.06 1.10
N TYR A 40 -2.28 3.09 0.74
CA TYR A 40 -3.40 3.13 1.67
C TYR A 40 -3.94 1.71 1.88
N GLY A 41 -3.90 1.20 3.11
CA GLY A 41 -4.37 -0.15 3.41
C GLY A 41 -4.84 -0.31 4.85
N PRO A 42 -5.34 -1.49 5.25
CA PRO A 42 -5.68 -1.73 6.65
C PRO A 42 -4.48 -1.57 7.59
N GLU A 43 -4.78 -1.49 8.89
CA GLU A 43 -3.74 -1.52 9.91
C GLU A 43 -2.88 -2.80 9.76
N GLY A 44 -1.57 -2.68 9.93
CA GLY A 44 -0.65 -3.80 9.76
C GLY A 44 -0.15 -4.03 8.34
N THR A 45 -0.48 -3.16 7.38
CA THR A 45 -0.07 -3.33 5.96
C THR A 45 1.44 -3.47 5.79
N GLU A 46 2.24 -2.59 6.40
CA GLU A 46 3.71 -2.66 6.32
C GLU A 46 4.22 -3.99 6.88
N GLN A 47 3.78 -4.34 8.09
CA GLN A 47 4.20 -5.56 8.78
C GLN A 47 3.84 -6.81 7.98
N ARG A 48 2.63 -6.84 7.39
CA ARG A 48 2.16 -7.94 6.54
C ARG A 48 3.05 -8.11 5.31
N LEU A 49 3.43 -7.02 4.63
CA LEU A 49 4.24 -7.05 3.43
C LEU A 49 5.71 -7.37 3.73
N THR A 50 6.27 -6.81 4.80
CA THR A 50 7.63 -7.15 5.26
C THR A 50 7.73 -8.65 5.58
N ALA A 51 6.74 -9.19 6.31
CA ALA A 51 6.69 -10.63 6.60
C ALA A 51 6.47 -11.49 5.35
N ALA A 52 5.67 -11.01 4.37
CA ALA A 52 5.44 -11.73 3.12
C ALA A 52 6.68 -11.79 2.23
N HIS A 53 7.47 -10.71 2.20
CA HIS A 53 8.72 -10.67 1.45
C HIS A 53 9.76 -11.60 2.09
N GLY A 54 9.89 -11.54 3.42
CA GLY A 54 10.70 -12.48 4.21
C GLY A 54 12.21 -12.21 4.19
N ASP A 55 12.74 -11.49 3.21
CA ASP A 55 14.17 -11.21 3.03
C ASP A 55 14.47 -9.72 2.73
N THR A 56 13.76 -8.80 3.39
CA THR A 56 14.04 -7.36 3.26
C THR A 56 15.42 -6.99 3.82
N PRO A 57 16.18 -6.07 3.19
CA PRO A 57 17.51 -5.65 3.67
C PRO A 57 17.57 -5.09 5.09
N SER A 58 16.46 -4.53 5.57
CA SER A 58 16.25 -4.11 6.97
C SER A 58 14.75 -4.01 7.26
N ASP A 59 14.38 -3.94 8.54
CA ASP A 59 12.99 -3.73 8.98
C ASP A 59 12.36 -2.44 8.45
N ARG A 60 13.18 -1.48 7.99
CA ARG A 60 12.72 -0.20 7.42
C ARG A 60 12.62 -0.20 5.91
N ALA A 61 13.18 -1.20 5.23
CA ALA A 61 13.33 -1.18 3.78
C ALA A 61 11.99 -1.05 3.05
N MET A 62 10.94 -1.71 3.55
CA MET A 62 9.60 -1.63 2.97
C MET A 62 9.05 -0.18 3.02
N GLY A 63 9.21 0.50 4.15
CA GLY A 63 8.86 1.92 4.33
C GLY A 63 9.74 2.91 3.54
N GLU A 64 10.93 2.50 3.08
CA GLU A 64 11.76 3.29 2.16
C GLU A 64 11.18 3.31 0.72
N VAL A 65 10.33 2.33 0.38
CA VAL A 65 9.74 2.17 -0.96
C VAL A 65 8.27 2.58 -0.99
N PHE A 66 7.55 2.33 0.09
CA PHE A 66 6.14 2.60 0.22
C PHE A 66 5.87 3.47 1.43
N ASP A 67 5.15 4.57 1.23
CA ASP A 67 4.67 5.43 2.31
C ASP A 67 3.31 4.92 2.78
N PHE A 68 3.27 4.25 3.93
CA PHE A 68 2.09 3.52 4.39
C PHE A 68 1.10 4.40 5.16
N HIS A 69 -0.16 4.41 4.73
CA HIS A 69 -1.27 5.12 5.34
C HIS A 69 -2.36 4.14 5.77
N THR A 70 -2.63 4.07 7.08
CA THR A 70 -3.71 3.21 7.60
C THR A 70 -5.07 3.80 7.26
N LEU A 71 -5.87 3.05 6.51
CA LEU A 71 -7.25 3.38 6.19
C LEU A 71 -8.14 3.36 7.43
N LYS A 72 -9.08 4.30 7.45
CA LYS A 72 -10.18 4.41 8.41
C LYS A 72 -11.47 4.66 7.64
N SER A 73 -12.63 4.38 8.24
CA SER A 73 -13.89 4.86 7.65
C SER A 73 -13.89 6.40 7.63
N GLY A 74 -14.30 7.00 6.52
CA GLY A 74 -14.33 8.45 6.36
C GLY A 74 -14.02 8.91 4.95
N SER A 75 -13.88 10.23 4.80
CA SER A 75 -13.57 10.88 3.52
C SER A 75 -12.30 11.72 3.61
N PHE A 76 -11.55 11.77 2.52
CA PHE A 76 -10.33 12.56 2.36
C PHE A 76 -10.03 12.78 0.88
N GLU A 77 -9.06 13.66 0.58
CA GLU A 77 -8.68 13.98 -0.79
C GLU A 77 -7.32 13.36 -1.13
N ILE A 78 -7.18 12.85 -2.36
CA ILE A 78 -5.90 12.50 -2.97
C ILE A 78 -5.83 13.15 -4.34
N GLY A 79 -4.92 14.12 -4.50
CA GLY A 79 -4.78 14.85 -5.76
C GLY A 79 -6.11 15.51 -6.14
N PRO A 80 -6.66 15.26 -7.35
CA PRO A 80 -7.94 15.82 -7.79
C PRO A 80 -9.16 14.99 -7.35
N PHE A 81 -8.98 13.94 -6.54
CA PHE A 81 -10.03 12.98 -6.23
C PHE A 81 -10.51 13.08 -4.78
N SER A 82 -11.83 13.05 -4.61
CA SER A 82 -12.45 12.79 -3.31
C SER A 82 -12.59 11.29 -3.11
N VAL A 83 -12.06 10.81 -1.98
CA VAL A 83 -12.05 9.40 -1.62
C VAL A 83 -12.90 9.21 -0.38
N ARG A 84 -13.80 8.22 -0.43
CA ARG A 84 -14.53 7.74 0.75
C ARG A 84 -14.27 6.27 0.98
N THR A 85 -13.88 5.92 2.19
CA THR A 85 -13.63 4.54 2.63
C THR A 85 -14.62 4.11 3.70
N GLU A 86 -15.06 2.86 3.63
CA GLU A 86 -15.96 2.26 4.62
C GLU A 86 -15.61 0.80 4.87
N LYS A 87 -15.82 0.33 6.10
CA LYS A 87 -15.68 -1.10 6.43
C LYS A 87 -16.69 -1.95 5.67
N LEU A 88 -16.24 -3.11 5.20
CA LEU A 88 -17.11 -4.11 4.56
C LEU A 88 -17.21 -5.37 5.42
N CYS A 89 -18.28 -6.14 5.19
CA CYS A 89 -18.46 -7.45 5.83
C CYS A 89 -17.56 -8.47 5.14
N HIS A 90 -16.37 -8.69 5.70
CA HIS A 90 -15.38 -9.65 5.22
C HIS A 90 -14.62 -10.26 6.42
N PRO A 91 -14.04 -11.47 6.31
CA PRO A 91 -13.43 -12.16 7.47
C PRO A 91 -12.21 -11.46 8.08
N VAL A 92 -11.53 -10.61 7.33
CA VAL A 92 -10.41 -9.78 7.79
C VAL A 92 -10.74 -8.30 7.62
N ASP A 93 -9.93 -7.45 8.23
CA ASP A 93 -10.15 -6.02 8.14
C ASP A 93 -10.15 -5.52 6.69
N THR A 94 -11.29 -4.99 6.23
CA THR A 94 -11.55 -4.76 4.81
C THR A 94 -12.31 -3.47 4.58
N PHE A 95 -11.86 -2.72 3.56
CA PHE A 95 -12.44 -1.45 3.16
C PHE A 95 -12.97 -1.49 1.73
N GLY A 96 -14.16 -0.94 1.54
CA GLY A 96 -14.63 -0.46 0.25
C GLY A 96 -14.11 0.95 0.03
N ILE A 97 -13.73 1.26 -1.20
CA ILE A 97 -13.15 2.55 -1.58
C ILE A 97 -13.99 3.11 -2.73
N ARG A 98 -14.52 4.31 -2.54
CA ARG A 98 -15.23 5.08 -3.56
C ARG A 98 -14.36 6.28 -3.91
N ILE A 99 -14.12 6.48 -5.21
CA ILE A 99 -13.30 7.56 -5.76
C ILE A 99 -14.19 8.39 -6.68
N GLU A 100 -14.19 9.70 -6.51
CA GLU A 100 -15.01 10.66 -7.25
C GLU A 100 -14.15 11.84 -7.74
N HIS A 101 -14.55 12.44 -8.86
CA HIS A 101 -13.87 13.56 -9.54
C HIS A 101 -14.91 14.58 -10.02
#